data_AF-A0A1G9EW85-F1
#
_entry.id   AF-A0A1G9EW85-F1
#
_cell.length_a   1.000
_cell.length_b   1.000
_cell.length_c   1.000
_cell.angle_alpha   90.00
_cell.angle_beta   90.00
_cell.angle_gamma   90.00
#
_symmetry.space_group_name_H-M   'P 1'
#
loop_
_entity.id
_entity.type
_entity.pdbx_description
1 polymer ?
#
loop_
_entity_poly.entity_id
_entity_poly.type
_entity_poly.pdbx_seq_one_letter_code
_entity_poly.pdbx_strand_id
1 'polypeptide(L)'
;MKSYMLVILSVVLGVIGQLFMKKGMLVLGPLSNPDLMTFFHIIFQPWVLCGLISYGMAMILWVAVLGRLDLSYAYPLLSSGYVLVALGSWWMFGDTVSVSRWAGILVISAGVGLTAKK
;
A
#
# COMPACT_ATOMS: atom_id res chain seq x y z
N MET A 1 7.74 -6.75 20.56
CA MET A 1 7.00 -5.47 20.47
C MET A 1 7.58 -4.52 19.43
N LYS A 2 8.88 -4.15 19.51
CA LYS A 2 9.52 -3.24 18.54
C LYS A 2 9.42 -3.68 17.07
N SER A 3 9.51 -4.99 16.77
CA SER A 3 9.40 -5.50 15.40
C SER A 3 8.00 -5.37 14.79
N TYR A 4 6.93 -5.56 15.58
CA TYR A 4 5.55 -5.40 15.10
C TYR A 4 5.21 -3.94 14.79
N MET A 5 5.72 -2.99 15.58
CA MET A 5 5.55 -1.56 15.29
C MET A 5 6.21 -1.17 13.95
N LEU A 6 7.37 -1.75 13.63
CA LEU A 6 8.02 -1.53 12.34
C LEU A 6 7.21 -2.08 11.17
N VAL A 7 6.56 -3.23 11.36
CA VAL A 7 5.65 -3.80 10.35
C VAL A 7 4.44 -2.90 10.14
N ILE A 8 3.77 -2.47 11.21
CA ILE A 8 2.59 -1.61 11.08
C ILE A 8 2.98 -0.29 10.41
N LEU A 9 4.09 0.32 10.82
CA LEU A 9 4.57 1.56 10.23
C LEU A 9 4.93 1.41 8.75
N SER A 10 5.61 0.32 8.37
CA SER A 10 5.94 0.06 6.97
C SER A 10 4.70 -0.15 6.12
N VAL A 11 3.72 -0.90 6.63
CA VAL A 11 2.43 -1.12 5.96
C VAL A 11 1.68 0.19 5.78
N VAL A 12 1.55 1.00 6.84
CA VAL A 12 0.82 2.29 6.77
C VAL A 12 1.49 3.25 5.78
N LEU A 13 2.82 3.38 5.81
CA LEU A 13 3.55 4.18 4.82
C LEU A 13 3.38 3.63 3.40
N GLY A 14 3.39 2.30 3.22
CA GLY A 14 3.15 1.68 1.92
C GLY A 14 1.76 1.99 1.38
N VAL A 15 0.73 1.93 2.23
CA VAL A 15 -0.66 2.29 1.90
C VAL A 15 -0.77 3.76 1.52
N ILE A 16 -0.22 4.67 2.33
CA ILE A 16 -0.21 6.12 2.03
C ILE A 16 0.48 6.37 0.70
N GLY A 17 1.63 5.73 0.47
CA GLY A 17 2.38 5.80 -0.77
C GLY A 17 1.52 5.43 -1.99
N GLN A 18 0.86 4.28 -1.94
CA GLN A 18 -0.01 3.81 -3.03
C GLN A 18 -1.21 4.74 -3.28
N LEU A 19 -1.85 5.24 -2.21
CA LEU A 19 -2.97 6.18 -2.34
C LEU A 19 -2.52 7.50 -2.97
N PHE A 20 -1.37 8.03 -2.57
CA PHE A 20 -0.85 9.28 -3.14
C PHE A 20 -0.43 9.12 -4.60
N MET A 21 0.21 8.01 -4.97
CA MET A 21 0.50 7.70 -6.37
C MET A 21 -0.79 7.61 -7.19
N LYS A 22 -1.80 6.89 -6.68
CA LYS A 22 -3.11 6.79 -7.34
C LYS A 22 -3.75 8.17 -7.54
N LYS A 23 -3.72 9.02 -6.51
CA LYS A 23 -4.21 10.40 -6.60
C LYS A 23 -3.47 11.20 -7.68
N GLY A 24 -2.14 11.09 -7.73
CA GLY A 24 -1.34 11.76 -8.75
C GLY A 24 -1.70 11.32 -10.17
N MET A 25 -1.89 10.03 -10.38
CA MET A 25 -2.33 9.49 -11.67
C MET A 25 -3.76 9.91 -12.04
N LEU A 26 -4.67 10.03 -11.07
CA LEU A 26 -6.01 10.56 -11.32
C LEU A 26 -5.97 12.04 -11.75
N VAL A 27 -5.07 12.84 -11.18
CA VAL A 27 -4.87 14.25 -11.58
C VAL A 27 -4.28 14.37 -12.98
N LEU A 28 -3.34 13.49 -13.35
CA LEU A 28 -2.73 13.49 -14.68
C LEU A 28 -3.70 13.00 -15.78
N GLY A 29 -4.69 12.19 -15.41
CA GLY A 29 -5.67 11.63 -16.35
C GLY A 29 -5.11 10.49 -17.21
N PRO A 30 -5.88 10.00 -18.19
CA PRO A 30 -5.46 8.92 -19.09
C PRO A 30 -4.28 9.37 -19.96
N LEU A 31 -3.20 8.60 -19.93
CA LEU A 31 -2.01 8.87 -20.74
C LEU A 31 -2.10 8.08 -22.05
N SER A 32 -2.07 8.78 -23.18
CA SER A 32 -2.08 8.18 -24.52
C SER A 32 -0.63 8.10 -25.01
N ASN A 33 -0.10 6.89 -25.24
CA ASN A 33 1.28 6.63 -25.70
C ASN A 33 2.37 7.24 -24.80
N PRO A 34 2.69 6.61 -23.65
CA PRO A 34 3.70 7.13 -22.74
C PRO A 34 5.09 7.11 -23.39
N ASP A 35 5.71 8.28 -23.46
CA ASP A 35 7.10 8.47 -23.85
C ASP A 35 7.98 8.78 -22.63
N LEU A 36 9.28 8.97 -22.87
CA LEU A 36 10.25 9.32 -21.82
C LEU A 36 9.89 10.62 -21.09
N MET A 37 9.36 11.62 -21.79
CA MET A 37 8.94 12.89 -21.18
C MET A 37 7.73 12.71 -20.29
N THR A 38 6.75 11.91 -20.71
CA THR A 38 5.58 11.54 -19.91
C THR A 38 6.01 10.86 -18.62
N PHE A 39 7.02 9.97 -18.65
CA PHE A 39 7.54 9.32 -17.46
C PHE A 39 8.11 10.30 -16.44
N PHE A 40 8.92 11.26 -16.89
CA PHE A 40 9.42 12.33 -16.01
C PHE A 40 8.26 13.16 -15.45
N HIS A 41 7.26 13.47 -16.27
CA HIS A 41 6.11 14.24 -15.83
C HIS A 41 5.28 13.51 -14.76
N ILE A 42 5.15 12.17 -14.86
CA ILE A 42 4.53 11.33 -13.83
C ILE A 42 5.36 11.39 -12.53
N ILE A 43 6.67 11.17 -12.59
CA ILE A 43 7.52 11.11 -11.40
C ILE A 43 7.54 12.45 -10.66
N PHE A 44 7.63 13.55 -11.40
CA PHE A 44 7.70 14.89 -10.81
C PHE A 44 6.34 15.47 -10.44
N GLN A 45 5.25 14.76 -10.70
CA GLN A 45 3.93 15.15 -10.18
C GLN A 45 3.93 15.09 -8.66
N PRO A 46 3.58 16.17 -7.91
CA PRO A 46 3.80 16.24 -6.46
C PRO A 46 3.17 15.09 -5.67
N TRP A 47 1.95 14.67 -6.03
CA TRP A 47 1.28 13.54 -5.39
C TRP A 47 1.99 12.20 -5.65
N VAL A 48 2.47 11.98 -6.88
CA VAL A 48 3.25 10.77 -7.21
C VAL A 48 4.58 10.79 -6.48
N LEU A 49 5.27 11.93 -6.44
CA LEU A 49 6.54 12.08 -5.76
C LEU A 49 6.42 11.86 -4.25
N CYS A 50 5.42 12.46 -3.59
CA CYS A 50 5.13 12.19 -2.19
C CYS A 50 4.81 10.71 -1.94
N GLY A 51 4.06 10.10 -2.87
CA GLY A 51 3.77 8.67 -2.84
C GLY A 51 5.03 7.81 -2.94
N LEU A 52 5.93 8.13 -3.88
CA LEU A 52 7.22 7.47 -4.08
C LEU A 52 8.13 7.57 -2.86
N ILE A 53 8.23 8.75 -2.26
CA ILE A 53 9.02 8.96 -1.04
C ILE A 53 8.45 8.11 0.10
N SER A 54 7.14 8.17 0.32
CA SER A 54 6.47 7.40 1.37
C SER A 54 6.65 5.88 1.18
N TYR A 55 6.48 5.40 -0.06
CA TYR A 55 6.67 3.99 -0.41
C TYR A 55 8.14 3.55 -0.30
N GLY A 56 9.09 4.43 -0.64
CA GLY A 56 10.51 4.20 -0.45
C GLY A 56 10.87 4.06 1.04
N MET A 57 10.32 4.92 1.90
CA MET A 57 10.47 4.80 3.36
C MET A 57 9.86 3.50 3.88
N ALA A 58 8.68 3.11 3.38
CA ALA A 58 8.06 1.84 3.70
C ALA A 58 8.96 0.66 3.34
N MET A 59 9.60 0.71 2.17
CA MET A 59 10.55 -0.32 1.71
C MET A 59 11.78 -0.43 2.63
N ILE A 60 12.36 0.68 3.05
CA ILE A 60 13.49 0.69 3.99
C ILE A 60 13.09 0.00 5.31
N LEU A 61 11.92 0.34 5.85
CA LEU A 61 11.40 -0.31 7.05
C LEU A 61 11.10 -1.79 6.82
N TRP A 62 10.61 -2.16 5.64
CA TRP A 62 10.34 -3.53 5.27
C TRP A 62 11.61 -4.40 5.25
N VAL A 63 12.71 -3.88 4.69
CA VAL A 63 14.01 -4.58 4.75
C VAL A 63 14.44 -4.82 6.21
N ALA A 64 14.24 -3.84 7.09
CA ALA A 64 14.53 -4.01 8.52
C ALA A 64 13.62 -5.03 9.22
N VAL A 65 12.36 -5.17 8.77
CA VAL A 65 11.41 -6.19 9.24
C VAL A 65 11.88 -7.59 8.84
N LEU A 66 12.29 -7.77 7.58
CA LEU A 66 12.74 -9.06 7.05
C LEU A 66 14.01 -9.58 7.76
N GLY A 67 14.85 -8.68 8.27
CA GLY A 67 15.98 -9.07 9.12
C GLY A 67 15.62 -9.53 10.53
N ARG A 68 14.34 -9.44 10.96
CA ARG A 68 13.90 -9.68 12.35
C ARG A 68 12.77 -10.69 12.48
N LEU A 69 12.00 -10.91 11.42
CA LEU A 69 10.85 -11.81 11.40
C LEU A 69 10.95 -12.70 10.18
N ASP A 70 10.53 -13.96 10.31
CA ASP A 70 10.44 -14.83 9.15
C ASP A 70 9.39 -14.30 8.18
N LEU A 71 9.65 -14.48 6.89
CA LEU A 71 8.80 -14.02 5.81
C LEU A 71 7.35 -14.51 5.97
N SER A 72 7.18 -15.75 6.42
CA SER A 72 5.88 -16.40 6.65
C SER A 72 5.04 -15.71 7.74
N TYR A 73 5.66 -15.06 8.72
CA TYR A 73 4.95 -14.28 9.75
C TYR A 73 4.75 -12.82 9.33
N ALA A 74 5.69 -12.24 8.57
CA ALA A 74 5.62 -10.85 8.14
C ALA A 74 4.59 -10.62 7.02
N TYR A 75 4.48 -11.55 6.06
CA TYR A 75 3.57 -11.41 4.91
C TYR A 75 2.08 -11.31 5.26
N PRO A 76 1.55 -12.08 6.23
CA PRO A 76 0.19 -11.89 6.69
C PRO A 76 -0.07 -10.48 7.23
N LEU A 77 0.86 -9.93 8.01
CA LEU A 77 0.72 -8.57 8.50
C LEU A 77 0.77 -7.55 7.35
N LEU A 78 1.58 -7.80 6.33
CA LEU A 78 1.61 -6.99 5.11
C LEU A 78 0.27 -7.03 4.35
N SER A 79 -0.36 -8.20 4.23
CA SER A 79 -1.62 -8.35 3.50
C SER A 79 -2.80 -7.70 4.22
N SER A 80 -2.72 -7.45 5.53
CA SER A 80 -3.68 -6.57 6.23
C SER A 80 -3.73 -5.15 5.64
N GLY A 81 -2.64 -4.72 4.98
CA GLY A 81 -2.58 -3.47 4.23
C GLY A 81 -3.61 -3.40 3.10
N TYR A 82 -4.04 -4.52 2.51
CA TYR A 82 -5.08 -4.51 1.46
C TYR A 82 -6.40 -3.93 1.96
N VAL A 83 -6.74 -4.18 3.22
CA VAL A 83 -7.92 -3.59 3.88
C VAL A 83 -7.79 -2.08 3.92
N LEU A 84 -6.62 -1.59 4.35
CA LEU A 84 -6.33 -0.16 4.48
C LEU A 84 -6.29 0.54 3.12
N VAL A 85 -5.73 -0.10 2.08
CA VAL A 85 -5.78 0.42 0.71
C VAL A 85 -7.22 0.50 0.23
N ALA A 86 -8.03 -0.54 0.41
CA ALA A 86 -9.42 -0.53 -0.03
C ALA A 86 -10.26 0.53 0.69
N LEU A 87 -10.12 0.65 2.02
CA LEU A 87 -10.76 1.70 2.81
C LEU A 87 -10.29 3.09 2.39
N GLY A 88 -8.99 3.27 2.22
CA GLY A 88 -8.40 4.54 1.79
C GLY A 88 -8.83 4.93 0.38
N SER A 89 -8.91 3.97 -0.55
CA SER A 89 -9.38 4.20 -1.93
C SER A 89 -10.85 4.60 -1.95
N TRP A 90 -11.69 3.89 -1.18
CA TRP A 90 -13.10 4.22 -1.02
C TRP A 90 -13.28 5.62 -0.42
N TRP A 91 -12.54 5.94 0.64
CA TRP A 91 -12.65 7.23 1.33
C TRP A 91 -12.09 8.41 0.52
N MET A 92 -10.93 8.25 -0.13
CA MET A 92 -10.25 9.34 -0.85
C MET A 92 -10.76 9.56 -2.27
N PHE A 93 -11.18 8.49 -2.96
CA PHE A 93 -11.54 8.55 -4.38
C PHE A 93 -13.03 8.28 -4.63
N GLY A 94 -13.77 7.84 -3.61
CA GLY A 94 -15.18 7.47 -3.77
C GLY A 94 -15.39 6.21 -4.59
N ASP A 95 -14.34 5.41 -4.82
CA ASP A 95 -14.43 4.17 -5.58
C ASP A 95 -15.46 3.23 -4.95
N THR A 96 -16.48 2.83 -5.70
CA THR A 96 -17.47 1.86 -5.22
C THR A 96 -16.82 0.48 -5.12
N VAL A 97 -16.45 0.06 -3.92
CA VAL A 97 -15.95 -1.28 -3.64
C VAL A 97 -17.14 -2.24 -3.58
N SER A 98 -17.17 -3.24 -4.46
CA SER A 98 -18.26 -4.21 -4.49
C SER A 98 -18.35 -5.03 -3.20
N VAL A 99 -19.55 -5.52 -2.89
CA VAL A 99 -19.79 -6.41 -1.73
C VAL A 99 -18.90 -7.66 -1.79
N SER A 100 -18.69 -8.21 -3.00
CA SER A 100 -17.79 -9.36 -3.21
C SER A 100 -16.33 -9.04 -2.85
N ARG A 101 -15.86 -7.81 -3.15
CA ARG A 101 -14.50 -7.38 -2.81
C ARG A 101 -14.35 -7.18 -1.30
N TRP A 102 -15.36 -6.60 -0.64
CA TRP A 102 -15.39 -6.51 0.83
C TRP A 102 -15.37 -7.88 1.50
N ALA A 103 -16.16 -8.85 1.00
CA ALA A 103 -16.15 -10.22 1.50
C ALA A 103 -14.76 -10.86 1.35
N GLY A 104 -14.10 -10.70 0.19
CA GLY A 104 -12.74 -11.18 -0.02
C GLY A 104 -11.72 -10.54 0.93
N ILE A 105 -11.82 -9.23 1.17
CA ILE A 105 -10.97 -8.51 2.13
C ILE A 105 -11.14 -9.06 3.55
N LEU A 106 -12.37 -9.35 3.98
CA LEU A 106 -12.65 -9.96 5.28
C LEU A 106 -12.05 -11.36 5.40
N VAL A 107 -12.15 -12.18 4.35
CA VAL A 107 -11.54 -13.52 4.30
C VAL A 107 -10.02 -13.44 4.41
N ILE A 108 -9.37 -12.54 3.66
CA ILE A 108 -7.93 -12.30 3.77
C ILE A 108 -7.57 -11.87 5.20
N SER A 109 -8.31 -10.92 5.76
CA SER A 109 -8.08 -10.41 7.13
C SER A 109 -8.21 -11.52 8.18
N ALA A 110 -9.22 -12.39 8.05
CA ALA A 110 -9.40 -13.54 8.92
C ALA A 110 -8.23 -14.54 8.77
N GLY A 111 -7.80 -14.82 7.54
CA GLY A 111 -6.62 -15.64 7.25
C GLY A 111 -5.35 -15.10 7.90
N VAL A 112 -5.15 -13.78 7.90
CA VAL A 112 -4.04 -13.13 8.61
C VAL A 112 -4.10 -13.41 10.10
N GLY A 113 -5.28 -13.25 10.72
CA GLY A 113 -5.47 -13.55 12.15
C GLY A 113 -5.16 -15.01 12.52
N LEU A 114 -5.43 -15.95 11.60
CA LEU A 114 -5.09 -17.37 11.79
C LEU A 114 -3.58 -17.60 11.68
N THR A 115 -2.91 -17.00 10.71
CA THR A 115 -1.45 -17.16 10.50
C THR A 115 -0.58 -16.38 11.50
N ALA A 116 -1.14 -15.34 12.13
CA ALA A 116 -0.45 -14.53 13.13
C ALA A 116 -0.45 -15.19 14.53
N LYS A 117 -1.22 -16.26 14.73
CA LYS A 117 -1.14 -17.07 15.95
C LYS A 117 0.08 -17.98 15.86
N LYS A 118 1.01 -17.77 16.78
CA LYS A 118 2.08 -18.71 17.09
C LYS A 118 1.53 -19.93 17.80
#